data_AF-A0A661AN13-F1
#
_entry.id   AF-A0A661AN13-F1
#
_cell.length_a   1.000
_cell.length_b   1.000
_cell.length_c   1.000
_cell.angle_alpha   90.00
_cell.angle_beta   90.00
_cell.angle_gamma   90.00
#
_symmetry.space_group_name_H-M   'P 1'
#
loop_
_entity.id
_entity.type
_entity.pdbx_description
1 polymer ?
#
loop_
_entity_poly.entity_id
_entity_poly.type
_entity_poly.pdbx_seq_one_letter_code
_entity_poly.pdbx_strand_id
1 'polypeptide(L)'
;MGRILNEEKISYMIIGGQAVLLYGEPRFTRDIDITVSLSPQEWKKVLRVAEKCRLRPLVENPEDFVKKTMVLPCLDEETSFRVDFI
;
A
#
# COMPACT_ATOMS: atom_id res chain seq x y z
N MET A 1 6.76 -7.22 1.82
CA MET A 1 6.05 -6.37 0.83
C MET A 1 6.83 -6.15 -0.47
N GLY A 2 7.99 -5.46 -0.45
CA GLY A 2 8.75 -5.17 -1.68
C GLY A 2 9.07 -6.37 -2.56
N ARG A 3 9.40 -7.52 -1.95
CA ARG A 3 9.56 -8.80 -2.67
C ARG A 3 8.30 -9.22 -3.46
N ILE A 4 7.11 -9.12 -2.85
CA ILE A 4 5.84 -9.51 -3.47
C ILE A 4 5.50 -8.56 -4.63
N LEU A 5 5.75 -7.26 -4.47
CA LEU A 5 5.58 -6.27 -5.54
C LEU A 5 6.50 -6.58 -6.73
N ASN A 6 7.75 -6.96 -6.47
CA ASN A 6 8.69 -7.39 -7.53
C ASN A 6 8.25 -8.67 -8.22
N GLU A 7 7.75 -9.66 -7.47
CA GLU A 7 7.23 -10.92 -8.03
C GLU A 7 6.00 -10.70 -8.93
N GLU A 8 5.13 -9.75 -8.58
CA GLU A 8 3.98 -9.33 -9.40
C GLU A 8 4.36 -8.36 -10.53
N LYS A 9 5.65 -8.02 -10.67
CA LYS A 9 6.20 -7.06 -11.66
C LYS A 9 5.54 -5.68 -11.57
N ILE A 10 5.32 -5.20 -10.35
CA ILE A 10 4.73 -3.90 -10.07
C ILE A 10 5.85 -2.95 -9.68
N SER A 11 6.10 -1.93 -10.50
CA SER A 11 6.99 -0.83 -10.12
C SER A 11 6.33 -0.04 -8.99
N TYR A 12 7.07 0.28 -7.94
CA TYR A 12 6.54 0.98 -6.78
C TYR A 12 7.55 1.98 -6.20
N MET A 13 7.03 2.94 -5.44
CA MET A 13 7.80 3.89 -4.66
C MET A 13 7.18 3.98 -3.26
N ILE A 14 8.01 3.88 -2.23
CA ILE A 14 7.57 4.16 -0.85
C ILE A 14 7.62 5.69 -0.68
N ILE A 15 6.51 6.27 -0.26
CA ILE A 15 6.36 7.71 0.02
C ILE A 15 5.91 7.90 1.48
N GLY A 16 5.75 9.15 1.92
CA GLY A 16 5.28 9.46 3.29
C GLY A 16 6.39 9.77 4.30
N GLY A 17 6.02 9.93 5.58
CA GLY A 17 6.90 10.44 6.64
C GLY A 17 8.12 9.57 6.93
N GLN A 18 8.03 8.26 6.70
CA GLN A 18 9.15 7.32 6.82
C GLN A 18 10.21 7.49 5.70
N ALA A 19 9.87 8.15 4.58
CA ALA A 19 10.81 8.44 3.50
C ALA A 19 11.64 9.72 3.76
N VAL A 20 11.22 10.58 4.70
CA VAL A 20 11.88 11.86 5.01
C VAL A 20 12.67 11.74 6.31
N LEU A 21 13.83 11.10 6.25
CA LEU A 21 14.77 11.03 7.38
C LEU A 21 15.96 12.00 7.27
N LEU A 22 15.93 12.97 6.34
CA LEU A 22 17.12 13.78 6.07
C LEU A 22 17.14 15.22 6.64
N TYR A 23 16.01 15.83 7.03
CA TYR A 23 16.02 17.28 7.36
C TYR A 23 15.09 17.75 8.51
N GLY A 24 14.58 16.87 9.40
CA GLY A 24 13.72 17.28 10.52
C GLY A 24 13.69 16.28 11.70
N GLU A 25 12.97 16.60 12.79
CA GLU A 25 12.74 15.66 13.89
C GLU A 25 11.99 14.40 13.40
N PRO A 26 12.50 13.18 13.67
CA PRO A 26 11.84 11.95 13.27
C PRO A 26 10.44 11.86 13.90
N ARG A 27 9.39 12.03 13.08
CA ARG A 27 8.03 11.65 13.48
C ARG A 27 7.84 10.19 13.12
N PHE A 28 7.85 9.33 14.15
CA PHE A 28 7.47 7.93 13.97
C PHE A 28 5.98 7.85 13.68
N THR A 29 5.63 7.71 12.41
CA THR A 29 4.28 7.43 11.97
C THR A 29 4.14 5.93 11.70
N ARG A 30 3.04 5.31 12.17
CA ARG A 30 2.73 3.89 11.90
C ARG A 30 1.98 3.76 10.58
N ASP A 31 2.39 4.53 9.57
CA ASP A 31 1.85 4.53 8.23
C ASP A 31 2.96 4.31 7.21
N ILE A 32 2.62 3.60 6.13
CA ILE A 32 3.49 3.36 4.99
C ILE A 32 2.65 3.62 3.75
N ASP A 33 2.96 4.70 3.05
CA ASP A 33 2.35 5.02 1.78
C ASP A 33 3.19 4.41 0.64
N ILE A 34 2.55 3.68 -0.27
CA ILE A 34 3.22 3.02 -1.39
C ILE A 34 2.51 3.39 -2.67
N THR A 35 3.16 4.19 -3.51
CA THR A 35 2.68 4.41 -4.88
C THR A 35 3.02 3.22 -5.75
N VAL A 36 2.05 2.69 -6.48
CA VAL A 36 2.22 1.57 -7.41
C VAL A 36 1.91 1.98 -8.84
N SER A 37 2.73 1.55 -9.78
CA SER A 37 2.51 1.77 -11.20
C SER A 37 1.63 0.65 -11.76
N LEU A 38 0.31 0.88 -11.74
CA LEU A 38 -0.69 -0.02 -12.30
C LEU A 38 -1.60 0.75 -13.26
N SER A 39 -1.95 0.13 -14.38
CA SER A 39 -3.05 0.65 -15.20
C SER A 39 -4.40 0.40 -14.51
N PRO A 40 -5.45 1.19 -14.80
CA PRO A 40 -6.78 0.97 -14.23
C PRO A 40 -7.34 -0.43 -14.49
N GLN A 41 -6.89 -1.12 -15.54
CA GLN A 41 -7.30 -2.49 -15.87
C GLN A 41 -6.62 -3.55 -14.95
N GLU A 42 -5.52 -3.18 -14.30
CA GLU A 42 -4.72 -4.07 -13.46
C GLU A 42 -5.04 -3.94 -11.96
N TRP A 43 -6.11 -3.22 -11.60
CA TRP A 43 -6.53 -2.99 -10.20
C TRP A 43 -6.55 -4.26 -9.33
N LYS A 44 -6.84 -5.44 -9.91
CA LYS A 44 -6.84 -6.72 -9.19
C LYS A 44 -5.47 -7.08 -8.58
N LYS A 45 -4.37 -6.58 -9.17
CA LYS A 45 -3.02 -6.84 -8.69
C LYS A 45 -2.81 -6.26 -7.28
N VAL A 46 -3.37 -5.08 -6.98
CA VAL A 46 -3.18 -4.46 -5.66
C VAL A 46 -3.86 -5.26 -4.55
N LEU A 47 -5.05 -5.82 -4.81
CA LEU A 47 -5.75 -6.70 -3.88
C LEU A 47 -4.98 -7.99 -3.63
N ARG A 48 -4.38 -8.57 -4.68
CA ARG A 48 -3.53 -9.77 -4.56
C ARG A 48 -2.27 -9.48 -3.74
N VAL A 49 -1.66 -8.30 -3.91
CA VAL A 49 -0.51 -7.89 -3.10
C VAL A 49 -0.91 -7.76 -1.63
N ALA A 50 -2.05 -7.12 -1.34
CA ALA A 50 -2.57 -6.97 0.02
C ALA A 50 -2.81 -8.35 0.68
N GLU A 51 -3.47 -9.27 -0.03
CA GLU A 51 -3.70 -10.64 0.41
C GLU A 51 -2.39 -11.40 0.69
N LYS A 52 -1.44 -11.38 -0.26
CA LYS A 52 -0.12 -12.02 -0.09
C LYS A 52 0.69 -11.43 1.06
N CYS A 53 0.49 -10.14 1.35
CA CYS A 53 1.11 -9.45 2.47
C CYS A 53 0.34 -9.63 3.79
N ARG A 54 -0.77 -10.37 3.80
CA ARG A 54 -1.66 -10.55 4.96
C ARG A 54 -2.20 -9.24 5.52
N LEU A 55 -2.43 -8.26 4.65
CA LEU A 55 -2.96 -6.97 5.03
C LEU A 55 -4.49 -7.00 4.97
N ARG A 56 -5.15 -6.43 5.97
CA ARG A 56 -6.60 -6.31 6.01
C ARG A 56 -7.04 -4.98 5.38
N PRO A 57 -7.84 -4.98 4.30
CA PRO A 57 -8.44 -3.75 3.77
C PRO A 57 -9.30 -3.06 4.83
N LEU A 58 -9.24 -1.72 4.86
CA LEU A 58 -9.97 -0.88 5.80
C LEU A 58 -11.29 -0.32 5.23
N VAL A 59 -11.74 -0.88 4.11
CA VAL A 59 -12.96 -0.47 3.39
C VAL A 59 -13.90 -1.67 3.20
N GLU A 60 -15.21 -1.43 3.19
CA GLU A 60 -16.23 -2.48 3.11
C GLU A 60 -16.21 -3.24 1.77
N ASN A 61 -16.04 -2.52 0.65
CA ASN A 61 -15.95 -3.11 -0.69
C ASN A 61 -14.64 -2.71 -1.37
N PRO A 62 -13.54 -3.44 -1.11
CA PRO A 62 -12.22 -3.11 -1.65
C PRO A 62 -12.17 -3.05 -3.18
N GLU A 63 -12.90 -3.92 -3.86
CA GLU A 63 -12.91 -3.93 -5.33
C GLU A 63 -13.50 -2.65 -5.91
N ASP A 64 -14.68 -2.26 -5.43
CA ASP A 64 -15.36 -1.06 -5.90
C ASP A 64 -14.60 0.20 -5.50
N PHE A 65 -14.03 0.22 -4.29
CA PHE A 65 -13.22 1.32 -3.80
C PHE A 65 -11.99 1.53 -4.69
N VAL A 66 -11.18 0.50 -4.93
CA VAL A 66 -9.97 0.60 -5.78
C VAL A 66 -10.32 1.00 -7.21
N LYS A 67 -11.39 0.45 -7.81
CA LYS A 67 -11.81 0.83 -9.17
C LYS A 67 -12.18 2.31 -9.28
N LYS A 68 -12.70 2.92 -8.22
CA LYS A 68 -13.15 4.31 -8.20
C LYS A 68 -12.05 5.29 -7.80
N THR A 69 -11.21 4.92 -6.84
CA THR A 69 -10.25 5.83 -6.21
C THR A 69 -8.80 5.55 -6.60
N MET A 70 -8.52 4.35 -7.14
CA MET A 70 -7.18 3.81 -7.33
C MET A 70 -6.37 3.64 -6.03
N VAL A 71 -7.02 3.75 -4.87
CA VAL A 71 -6.37 3.64 -3.55
C VAL A 71 -6.85 2.38 -2.83
N LEU A 72 -5.96 1.71 -2.09
CA LEU A 72 -6.32 0.62 -1.18
C LEU A 72 -5.69 0.84 0.21
N PRO A 73 -6.45 1.35 1.19
CA PRO A 73 -5.98 1.49 2.55
C PRO A 73 -6.08 0.15 3.28
N CYS A 74 -5.01 -0.26 3.93
CA CYS A 74 -4.89 -1.53 4.63
C CYS A 74 -4.28 -1.38 6.03
N LEU A 75 -4.49 -2.40 6.87
CA LEU A 75 -3.86 -2.57 8.17
C LEU A 75 -3.11 -3.90 8.21
N ASP A 76 -1.86 -3.86 8.62
CA ASP A 76 -1.16 -5.04 9.12
C ASP A 76 -1.56 -5.27 10.59
N GLU A 77 -2.32 -6.33 10.85
CA GLU A 77 -2.85 -6.61 12.18
C GLU A 77 -1.77 -7.09 13.16
N GLU A 78 -0.66 -7.64 12.66
CA GLU A 78 0.45 -8.11 13.50
C GLU A 78 1.25 -6.94 14.05
N THR A 79 1.53 -5.95 13.20
CA THR A 79 2.41 -4.83 13.54
C THR A 79 1.66 -3.53 13.86
N SER A 80 0.34 -3.50 13.61
CA SER A 80 -0.52 -2.31 13.69
C SER A 80 -0.09 -1.17 12.77
N PHE A 81 0.67 -1.47 11.70
CA PHE A 81 1.02 -0.49 10.66
C PHE A 81 -0.11 -0.34 9.66
N ARG A 82 -0.43 0.90 9.33
CA ARG A 82 -1.27 1.24 8.19
C ARG A 82 -0.44 1.22 6.92
N VAL A 83 -0.99 0.66 5.87
CA VAL A 83 -0.36 0.58 4.56
C VAL A 83 -1.35 1.04 3.51
N ASP A 84 -1.05 2.14 2.85
CA ASP A 84 -1.92 2.71 1.82
C ASP A 84 -1.26 2.52 0.46
N PHE A 85 -1.90 1.74 -0.41
CA PHE A 85 -1.48 1.64 -1.81
C PHE A 85 -2.17 2.74 -2.61
N ILE A 86 -1.39 3.54 -3.35
CA ILE A 86 -1.82 4.71 -4.13
C ILE A 86 -1.45 4.53 -5.60
#